data_AF-A0A120GC94-F1
#
_entry.id   AF-A0A120GC94-F1
#
_cell.length_a   1.000
_cell.length_b   1.000
_cell.length_c   1.000
_cell.angle_alpha   90.00
_cell.angle_beta   90.00
_cell.angle_gamma   90.00
#
_symmetry.space_group_name_H-M   'P 1'
#
loop_
_entity.id
_entity.type
_entity.pdbx_description
1 polymer ?
#
loop_
_entity_poly.entity_id
_entity_poly.type
_entity_poly.pdbx_seq_one_letter_code
_entity_poly.pdbx_strand_id
1 'polypeptide(L)'
;MSKPLIAIASLALAIPAGAQAQDSVETDDDSYNMVIVYGDDECPQSTADQIVVCARKAEDERYRIPQTLRFSDSPENESWAARVESFEMAGDFGIMSCSPTGAGGFTGCTQEMINAAYADKANDAGVRFGEIIAAERAKRLATIDEEAAAEQERVEMIEREYMERLERERAAEVPGEEALPQPASEDGPQ
;
A
#
# COMPACT_ATOMS: atom_id res chain seq x y z
N MET A 1 -7.64 16.54 -78.21
CA MET A 1 -7.46 15.17 -77.67
C MET A 1 -7.77 15.21 -76.18
N SER A 2 -8.66 14.32 -75.76
CA SER A 2 -9.32 14.25 -74.46
C SER A 2 -8.36 13.95 -73.29
N LYS A 3 -8.59 14.68 -72.18
CA LYS A 3 -8.61 14.30 -70.74
C LYS A 3 -8.22 12.84 -70.36
N PRO A 4 -7.66 12.60 -69.14
CA PRO A 4 -8.19 13.19 -67.91
C PRO A 4 -7.22 13.55 -66.76
N LEU A 5 -7.72 14.49 -65.96
CA LEU A 5 -7.41 14.69 -64.55
C LEU A 5 -7.76 13.42 -63.76
N ILE A 6 -6.82 12.95 -62.94
CA ILE A 6 -7.12 12.07 -61.80
C ILE A 6 -6.77 12.86 -60.54
N ALA A 7 -7.81 13.40 -59.93
CA ALA A 7 -7.80 13.88 -58.56
C ALA A 7 -7.85 12.66 -57.63
N ILE A 8 -6.83 12.46 -56.80
CA ILE A 8 -6.90 11.58 -55.64
C ILE A 8 -7.05 12.49 -54.42
N ALA A 9 -8.30 12.73 -54.05
CA ALA A 9 -8.64 13.09 -52.69
C ALA A 9 -8.62 11.80 -51.86
N SER A 10 -7.74 11.73 -50.87
CA SER A 10 -7.83 10.74 -49.79
C SER A 10 -7.51 11.43 -48.49
N LEU A 11 -8.59 11.65 -47.76
CA LEU A 11 -8.71 12.14 -46.40
C LEU A 11 -8.41 10.95 -45.47
N ALA A 12 -7.38 11.02 -44.63
CA ALA A 12 -7.29 10.18 -43.42
C ALA A 12 -6.28 10.79 -42.43
N LEU A 13 -6.86 11.41 -41.40
CA LEU A 13 -6.32 11.77 -40.10
C LEU A 13 -4.84 11.44 -39.83
N ALA A 14 -4.01 12.48 -39.78
CA ALA A 14 -2.84 12.47 -38.91
C ALA A 14 -3.34 12.47 -37.46
N ILE A 15 -3.43 11.29 -36.85
CA ILE A 15 -3.48 11.15 -35.40
C ILE A 15 -2.06 11.47 -34.92
N PRO A 16 -1.82 12.56 -34.18
CA PRO A 16 -0.60 12.63 -33.40
C PRO A 16 -0.71 11.53 -32.35
N ALA A 17 0.08 10.45 -32.51
CA ALA A 17 0.28 9.50 -31.45
C ALA A 17 0.86 10.28 -30.27
N GLY A 18 0.02 10.48 -29.24
CA GLY A 18 0.38 11.17 -28.03
C GLY A 18 1.63 10.52 -27.43
N ALA A 19 2.64 11.34 -27.19
CA ALA A 19 3.62 11.04 -26.17
C ALA A 19 2.85 10.82 -24.86
N GLN A 20 2.75 9.58 -24.41
CA GLN A 20 2.35 9.25 -23.05
C GLN A 20 3.55 9.63 -22.15
N ALA A 21 3.70 10.92 -21.90
CA ALA A 21 4.51 11.42 -20.80
C ALA A 21 3.70 11.19 -19.52
N GLN A 22 4.27 10.37 -18.63
CA GLN A 22 4.01 10.26 -17.19
C GLN A 22 2.70 10.87 -16.72
N ASP A 23 1.75 10.00 -16.37
CA ASP A 23 0.63 10.33 -15.49
C ASP A 23 1.23 10.85 -14.17
N SER A 24 1.50 12.15 -14.11
CA SER A 24 1.73 12.87 -12.87
C SER A 24 0.42 12.75 -12.11
N VAL A 25 0.44 12.02 -10.99
CA VAL A 25 -0.63 12.05 -10.01
C VAL A 25 -1.07 13.49 -9.86
N GLU A 26 -2.29 13.81 -10.30
CA GLU A 26 -2.91 15.12 -10.17
C GLU A 26 -3.19 15.31 -8.67
N THR A 27 -2.15 15.65 -7.92
CA THR A 27 -2.30 16.32 -6.65
C THR A 27 -2.77 17.72 -6.98
N ASP A 28 -3.87 18.16 -6.36
CA ASP A 28 -4.12 19.58 -6.09
C ASP A 28 -2.78 20.29 -5.82
N ASP A 29 -2.63 21.54 -6.27
CA ASP A 29 -1.41 22.38 -6.44
C ASP A 29 -0.53 22.60 -5.17
N ASP A 30 -0.34 21.56 -4.36
CA ASP A 30 0.53 21.52 -3.21
C ASP A 30 1.97 21.36 -3.72
N SER A 31 2.77 22.42 -3.55
CA SER A 31 4.19 22.33 -3.87
C SER A 31 4.90 21.47 -2.80
N TYR A 32 5.63 20.42 -3.22
CA TYR A 32 6.39 19.58 -2.30
C TYR A 32 7.89 19.87 -2.41
N ASN A 33 8.56 20.04 -1.27
CA ASN A 33 10.01 20.20 -1.19
C ASN A 33 10.63 19.05 -0.39
N MET A 34 11.49 18.26 -1.04
CA MET A 34 12.14 17.12 -0.42
C MET A 34 13.55 17.52 0.04
N VAL A 35 13.75 17.55 1.36
CA VAL A 35 15.02 17.95 1.98
C VAL A 35 15.63 16.77 2.74
N ILE A 36 16.92 16.55 2.57
CA ILE A 36 17.67 15.54 3.34
C ILE A 36 18.33 16.25 4.52
N VAL A 37 17.96 15.87 5.73
CA VAL A 37 18.56 16.38 6.99
C VAL A 37 19.45 15.30 7.61
N TYR A 38 20.57 15.72 8.19
CA TYR A 38 21.53 14.80 8.82
C TYR A 38 21.41 14.89 10.34
N GLY A 39 21.48 13.74 11.00
CA GLY A 39 21.41 13.61 12.46
C GLY A 39 20.25 14.34 13.08
N ASP A 40 20.57 15.38 13.86
CA ASP A 40 19.64 16.22 14.61
C ASP A 40 19.43 17.61 13.98
N ASP A 41 19.81 17.80 12.72
CA ASP A 41 19.56 19.04 12.00
C ASP A 41 18.06 19.37 11.95
N GLU A 42 17.73 20.64 12.14
CA GLU A 42 16.35 21.11 12.08
C GLU A 42 15.80 20.99 10.65
N CYS A 43 14.66 20.30 10.53
CA CYS A 43 13.90 20.26 9.29
C CYS A 43 13.21 21.62 9.07
N PRO A 44 13.37 22.25 7.90
CA PRO A 44 12.64 23.47 7.56
C PRO A 44 11.13 23.26 7.74
N GLN A 45 10.46 24.23 8.33
CA GLN A 45 9.02 24.14 8.57
C GLN A 45 8.26 24.30 7.25
N SER A 46 7.23 23.48 7.05
CA SER A 46 6.30 23.62 5.93
C SER A 46 5.55 24.96 6.00
N THR A 47 5.26 25.55 4.85
CA THR A 47 4.40 26.74 4.74
C THR A 47 3.00 26.34 4.27
N ALA A 48 2.05 27.29 4.22
CA ALA A 48 0.69 27.02 3.76
C ALA A 48 0.62 26.55 2.30
N ASP A 49 1.60 26.94 1.48
CA ASP A 49 1.66 26.65 0.04
C ASP A 49 2.74 25.60 -0.31
N GLN A 50 3.53 25.14 0.67
CA GLN A 50 4.63 24.20 0.45
C GLN A 50 4.80 23.20 1.61
N ILE A 51 4.66 21.91 1.28
CA ILE A 51 4.91 20.81 2.21
C ILE A 51 6.39 20.40 2.12
N VAL A 52 7.13 20.53 3.21
CA VAL A 52 8.53 20.08 3.31
C VAL A 52 8.57 18.66 3.89
N VAL A 53 9.03 17.70 3.09
CA VAL A 53 9.20 16.31 3.52
C VAL A 53 10.68 16.05 3.80
N CYS A 54 11.01 15.84 5.07
CA CYS A 54 12.38 15.63 5.51
C CYS A 54 12.74 14.15 5.63
N ALA A 55 13.68 13.70 4.81
CA ALA A 55 14.30 12.39 4.94
C ALA A 55 15.53 12.50 5.86
N ARG A 56 15.46 11.92 7.06
CA ARG A 56 16.55 11.98 8.05
C ARG A 56 17.59 10.88 7.80
N LYS A 57 18.87 11.27 7.68
CA LYS A 57 20.03 10.37 7.59
C LYS A 57 20.91 10.51 8.83
N ALA A 58 21.76 9.52 9.10
CA ALA A 58 22.70 9.58 10.22
C ALA A 58 23.81 10.65 9.98
N GLU A 59 24.40 11.19 11.06
CA GLU A 59 25.44 12.25 10.98
C GLU A 59 26.67 11.82 10.18
N ASP A 60 27.06 10.54 10.27
CA ASP A 60 28.21 9.97 9.57
C ASP A 60 28.02 9.92 8.05
N GLU A 61 26.78 10.04 7.57
CA GLU A 61 26.44 10.10 6.14
C GLU A 61 26.65 11.50 5.53
N ARG A 62 26.89 12.56 6.34
CA ARG A 62 27.03 13.94 5.83
C ARG A 62 28.22 14.15 4.90
N TYR A 63 29.35 13.49 5.19
CA TYR A 63 30.59 13.63 4.41
C TYR A 63 30.95 12.38 3.61
N ARG A 64 30.08 11.36 3.64
CA ARG A 64 30.29 10.10 2.95
C ARG A 64 29.55 10.11 1.61
N ILE A 65 30.06 9.39 0.62
CA ILE A 65 29.34 9.15 -0.64
C ILE A 65 27.97 8.55 -0.29
N PRO A 66 26.85 9.05 -0.85
CA PRO A 66 25.51 8.52 -0.58
C PRO A 66 25.46 7.01 -0.78
N GLN A 67 24.73 6.29 0.08
CA GLN A 67 24.64 4.82 0.03
C GLN A 67 24.33 4.26 -1.36
N THR A 68 23.42 4.90 -2.11
CA THR A 68 23.03 4.51 -3.47
C THR A 68 24.16 4.61 -4.49
N LEU A 69 25.19 5.41 -4.21
CA LEU A 69 26.35 5.62 -5.07
C LEU A 69 27.61 4.89 -4.56
N ARG A 70 27.51 4.18 -3.43
CA ARG A 70 28.63 3.37 -2.91
C ARG A 70 28.85 2.10 -3.70
N PHE A 71 27.77 1.55 -4.24
CA PHE A 71 27.80 0.37 -5.07
C PHE A 71 27.67 0.83 -6.52
N SER A 72 28.60 0.36 -7.35
CA SER A 72 28.58 0.64 -8.78
C SER A 72 28.75 -0.69 -9.49
N ASP A 73 27.85 -0.95 -10.43
CA ASP A 73 27.89 -2.11 -11.31
C ASP A 73 28.95 -1.95 -12.43
N SER A 74 29.93 -1.05 -12.24
CA SER A 74 31.08 -0.96 -13.14
C SER A 74 31.87 -2.26 -13.07
N PRO A 75 32.21 -2.89 -14.22
CA PRO A 75 33.05 -4.07 -14.27
C PRO A 75 34.43 -3.91 -13.60
N GLU A 76 34.87 -2.66 -13.37
CA GLU A 76 36.12 -2.34 -12.68
C GLU A 76 36.08 -2.64 -11.17
N ASN A 77 34.89 -2.72 -10.57
CA ASN A 77 34.69 -3.00 -9.15
C ASN A 77 34.57 -4.51 -8.85
N GLU A 78 34.59 -5.36 -9.87
CA GLU A 78 34.54 -6.81 -9.70
C GLU A 78 35.85 -7.32 -9.09
N SER A 79 35.73 -8.20 -8.10
CA SER A 79 36.92 -8.84 -7.51
C SER A 79 37.66 -9.67 -8.57
N TRP A 80 38.99 -9.74 -8.46
CA TRP A 80 39.80 -10.58 -9.34
C TRP A 80 39.33 -12.05 -9.35
N ALA A 81 38.91 -12.57 -8.19
CA ALA A 81 38.40 -13.93 -8.06
C ALA A 81 37.14 -14.15 -8.90
N ALA A 82 36.13 -13.27 -8.77
CA ALA A 82 34.91 -13.33 -9.57
C ALA A 82 35.18 -13.25 -11.08
N ARG A 83 36.18 -12.45 -11.47
CA ARG A 83 36.60 -12.31 -12.87
C ARG A 83 37.34 -13.53 -13.42
N VAL A 84 38.02 -14.29 -12.56
CA VAL A 84 38.62 -15.58 -12.95
C VAL A 84 37.55 -16.67 -13.04
N GLU A 85 36.59 -16.69 -12.11
CA GLU A 85 35.45 -17.62 -12.15
C GLU A 85 34.63 -17.46 -13.43
N SER A 86 34.42 -16.23 -13.91
CA SER A 86 33.70 -16.00 -15.18
C SER A 86 34.43 -16.58 -16.40
N PHE A 87 35.75 -16.80 -16.33
CA PHE A 87 36.47 -17.49 -17.40
C PHE A 87 36.18 -18.99 -17.46
N GLU A 88 35.64 -19.63 -16.41
CA GLU A 88 35.20 -21.02 -16.48
C GLU A 88 34.00 -21.20 -17.43
N MET A 89 33.21 -20.13 -17.60
CA MET A 89 32.10 -20.07 -18.54
C MET A 89 32.56 -19.79 -19.99
N ALA A 90 33.83 -19.43 -20.20
CA ALA A 90 34.36 -19.15 -21.52
C ALA A 90 34.40 -20.43 -22.37
N GLY A 91 33.46 -20.54 -23.32
CA GLY A 91 33.27 -21.73 -24.14
C GLY A 91 31.96 -22.48 -23.86
N ASP A 92 31.18 -22.07 -22.84
CA ASP A 92 29.82 -22.58 -22.67
C ASP A 92 28.89 -21.94 -23.70
N PHE A 93 28.75 -22.65 -24.81
CA PHE A 93 27.91 -22.30 -25.96
C PHE A 93 26.75 -23.29 -26.11
N GLY A 94 26.44 -24.03 -25.05
CA GLY A 94 25.40 -25.07 -25.04
C GLY A 94 23.98 -24.52 -24.96
N ILE A 95 23.02 -25.44 -24.97
CA ILE A 95 21.62 -25.14 -24.64
C ILE A 95 21.56 -24.59 -23.20
N MET A 96 20.81 -23.50 -22.97
CA MET A 96 20.75 -22.77 -21.69
C MET A 96 21.94 -21.87 -21.32
N SER A 97 22.98 -21.76 -22.15
CA SER A 97 24.04 -20.75 -21.96
C SER A 97 23.56 -19.38 -22.47
N CYS A 98 23.78 -18.24 -21.82
CA CYS A 98 23.44 -16.93 -22.41
C CYS A 98 24.51 -16.46 -23.42
N SER A 99 24.78 -17.26 -24.44
CA SER A 99 25.78 -16.97 -25.48
C SER A 99 25.14 -16.65 -26.84
N PRO A 100 25.67 -15.66 -27.59
CA PRO A 100 25.26 -15.40 -28.98
C PRO A 100 25.76 -16.46 -29.97
N THR A 101 26.72 -17.30 -29.58
CA THR A 101 27.27 -18.40 -30.38
C THR A 101 26.93 -19.74 -29.76
N GLY A 102 26.50 -20.69 -30.59
CA GLY A 102 26.16 -22.05 -30.15
C GLY A 102 24.68 -22.43 -30.34
N ALA A 103 24.41 -23.74 -30.43
CA ALA A 103 23.04 -24.22 -30.64
C ALA A 103 22.26 -24.14 -29.33
N GLY A 104 21.21 -23.30 -29.31
CA GLY A 104 20.33 -23.17 -28.14
C GLY A 104 20.83 -22.24 -27.03
N GLY A 105 21.87 -21.42 -27.26
CA GLY A 105 22.28 -20.41 -26.28
C GLY A 105 21.21 -19.31 -26.06
N PHE A 106 20.47 -18.94 -27.10
CA PHE A 106 19.40 -17.93 -26.95
C PHE A 106 18.35 -18.29 -25.87
N THR A 107 18.15 -19.58 -25.54
CA THR A 107 17.20 -19.99 -24.50
C THR A 107 17.67 -19.60 -23.10
N GLY A 108 18.98 -19.55 -22.85
CA GLY A 108 19.57 -19.09 -21.60
C GLY A 108 19.32 -17.60 -21.37
N CYS A 109 19.65 -16.76 -22.36
CA CYS A 109 19.37 -15.32 -22.27
C CYS A 109 17.88 -15.03 -22.15
N THR A 110 17.02 -15.80 -22.83
CA THR A 110 15.56 -15.65 -22.69
C THR A 110 15.13 -15.91 -21.25
N GLN A 111 15.67 -16.95 -20.60
CA GLN A 111 15.37 -17.25 -19.21
C GLN A 111 15.89 -16.15 -18.26
N GLU A 112 17.08 -15.62 -18.52
CA GLU A 112 17.65 -14.51 -17.75
C GLU A 112 16.78 -13.25 -17.84
N MET A 113 16.34 -12.88 -19.05
CA MET A 113 15.44 -11.74 -19.26
C MET A 113 14.10 -11.94 -18.56
N ILE A 114 13.56 -13.16 -18.58
CA ILE A 114 12.34 -13.51 -17.83
C ILE A 114 12.57 -13.32 -16.32
N ASN A 115 13.69 -13.82 -15.80
CA ASN A 115 14.02 -13.69 -14.38
C ASN A 115 14.18 -12.22 -13.98
N ALA A 116 14.86 -11.41 -14.80
CA ALA A 116 15.01 -9.98 -14.59
C ALA A 116 13.64 -9.27 -14.56
N ALA A 117 12.75 -9.58 -15.51
CA ALA A 117 11.40 -9.01 -15.53
C ALA A 117 10.57 -9.36 -14.29
N TYR A 118 10.69 -10.59 -13.77
CA TYR A 118 10.03 -10.97 -12.51
C TYR A 118 10.68 -10.30 -11.29
N ALA A 119 12.00 -10.12 -11.29
CA ALA A 119 12.70 -9.40 -10.23
C ALA A 119 12.28 -7.92 -10.20
N ASP A 120 12.19 -7.26 -11.36
CA ASP A 120 11.70 -5.89 -11.47
C ASP A 120 10.26 -5.78 -10.96
N LYS A 121 9.39 -6.72 -11.35
CA LYS A 121 8.00 -6.77 -10.87
C LYS A 121 7.91 -6.97 -9.35
N ALA A 122 8.79 -7.78 -8.76
CA ALA A 122 8.82 -7.99 -7.31
C ALA A 122 9.35 -6.76 -6.55
N ASN A 123 10.21 -5.96 -7.19
CA ASN A 123 10.73 -4.71 -6.66
C ASN A 123 9.88 -3.50 -7.04
N ASP A 124 8.85 -3.68 -7.86
CA ASP A 124 7.93 -2.62 -8.26
C ASP A 124 7.37 -1.92 -7.03
N ALA A 125 7.44 -0.59 -7.06
CA ALA A 125 7.03 0.26 -5.96
C ALA A 125 5.58 -0.03 -5.54
N GLY A 126 4.67 -0.26 -6.48
CA GLY A 126 3.26 -0.54 -6.20
C GLY A 126 3.05 -1.83 -5.40
N VAL A 127 3.82 -2.89 -5.71
CA VAL A 127 3.77 -4.16 -4.97
C VAL A 127 4.33 -3.99 -3.57
N ARG A 128 5.52 -3.38 -3.45
CA ARG A 128 6.19 -3.14 -2.15
C ARG A 128 5.34 -2.25 -1.23
N PHE A 129 4.78 -1.17 -1.75
CA PHE A 129 3.88 -0.31 -0.98
C PHE A 129 2.58 -1.03 -0.62
N GLY A 130 2.03 -1.86 -1.53
CA GLY A 130 0.86 -2.69 -1.26
C GLY A 130 1.07 -3.65 -0.08
N GLU A 131 2.23 -4.29 0.00
CA GLU A 131 2.59 -5.15 1.13
C GLU A 131 2.71 -4.37 2.44
N ILE A 132 3.33 -3.18 2.42
CA ILE A 132 3.43 -2.31 3.61
C ILE A 132 2.04 -1.88 4.08
N ILE A 133 1.17 -1.46 3.15
CA ILE A 133 -0.22 -1.07 3.46
C ILE A 133 -1.00 -2.27 4.02
N ALA A 134 -0.83 -3.46 3.45
CA ALA A 134 -1.46 -4.68 3.94
C ALA A 134 -0.98 -5.04 5.35
N ALA A 135 0.32 -4.92 5.62
CA ALA A 135 0.90 -5.16 6.94
C ALA A 135 0.37 -4.17 7.98
N GLU A 136 0.29 -2.87 7.65
CA GLU A 136 -0.29 -1.86 8.56
C GLU A 136 -1.80 -2.07 8.77
N ARG A 137 -2.54 -2.46 7.73
CA ARG A 137 -3.95 -2.85 7.87
C ARG A 137 -4.10 -4.06 8.80
N ALA A 138 -3.23 -5.07 8.68
CA ALA A 138 -3.24 -6.23 9.57
C ALA A 138 -2.97 -5.84 11.02
N LYS A 139 -1.98 -4.97 11.29
CA LYS A 139 -1.70 -4.45 12.64
C LYS A 139 -2.92 -3.74 13.24
N ARG A 140 -3.59 -2.89 12.47
CA ARG A 140 -4.80 -2.19 12.92
C ARG A 140 -5.97 -3.13 13.17
N LEU A 141 -6.14 -4.15 12.32
CA LEU A 141 -7.21 -5.14 12.51
C LEU A 141 -6.95 -6.06 13.71
N ALA A 142 -5.69 -6.31 14.06
CA ALA A 142 -5.32 -7.24 15.13
C ALA A 142 -5.85 -6.84 16.51
N THR A 143 -6.05 -5.55 16.79
CA THR A 143 -6.56 -5.09 18.09
C THR A 143 -8.09 -5.07 18.17
N ILE A 144 -8.78 -5.07 17.02
CA ILE A 144 -10.24 -4.89 16.96
C ILE A 144 -10.97 -6.06 17.62
N ASP A 145 -10.52 -7.29 17.41
CA ASP A 145 -11.20 -8.47 17.98
C ASP A 145 -11.09 -8.49 19.52
N GLU A 146 -9.96 -8.07 20.07
CA GLU A 146 -9.75 -7.96 21.52
C GLU A 146 -10.55 -6.79 22.11
N GLU A 147 -10.52 -5.61 21.49
CA GLU A 147 -11.33 -4.47 21.91
C GLU A 147 -12.83 -4.76 21.83
N ALA A 148 -13.28 -5.43 20.77
CA ALA A 148 -14.68 -5.80 20.59
C ALA A 148 -15.13 -6.80 21.66
N ALA A 149 -14.31 -7.78 22.01
CA ALA A 149 -14.61 -8.73 23.09
C ALA A 149 -14.70 -8.04 24.46
N ALA A 150 -13.75 -7.13 24.76
CA ALA A 150 -13.75 -6.39 26.02
C ALA A 150 -14.95 -5.44 26.15
N GLU A 151 -15.34 -4.79 25.05
CA GLU A 151 -16.54 -3.93 25.04
C GLU A 151 -17.82 -4.76 25.16
N GLN A 152 -17.89 -5.91 24.48
CA GLN A 152 -19.02 -6.83 24.58
C GLN A 152 -19.23 -7.31 26.03
N GLU A 153 -18.16 -7.72 26.72
CA GLU A 153 -18.23 -8.09 28.14
C GLU A 153 -18.69 -6.92 29.02
N ARG A 154 -18.20 -5.71 28.75
CA ARG A 154 -18.59 -4.50 29.48
C ARG A 154 -20.08 -4.19 29.33
N VAL A 155 -20.61 -4.31 28.11
CA VAL A 155 -22.03 -4.11 27.82
C VAL A 155 -22.88 -5.16 28.54
N GLU A 156 -22.49 -6.44 28.49
CA GLU A 156 -23.22 -7.53 29.15
C GLU A 156 -23.27 -7.38 30.68
N MET A 157 -22.20 -6.87 31.30
CA MET A 157 -22.20 -6.53 32.73
C MET A 157 -23.20 -5.40 33.04
N ILE A 158 -23.19 -4.32 32.23
CA ILE A 158 -24.12 -3.19 32.40
C ILE A 158 -25.58 -3.65 32.22
N GLU A 159 -25.86 -4.48 31.22
CA GLU A 159 -27.19 -5.03 30.97
C GLU A 159 -27.66 -5.90 32.14
N ARG A 160 -26.79 -6.74 32.71
CA ARG A 160 -27.11 -7.55 33.89
C ARG A 160 -27.46 -6.68 35.09
N GLU A 161 -26.66 -5.67 35.40
CA GLU A 161 -26.93 -4.73 36.49
C GLU A 161 -28.24 -3.96 36.28
N TYR A 162 -28.55 -3.58 35.04
CA TYR A 162 -29.81 -2.92 34.69
C TYR A 162 -31.02 -3.84 34.90
N MET A 163 -30.93 -5.10 34.49
CA MET A 163 -31.98 -6.09 34.70
C MET A 163 -32.22 -6.37 36.19
N GLU A 164 -31.15 -6.51 36.99
CA GLU A 164 -31.25 -6.69 38.44
C GLU A 164 -31.87 -5.47 39.15
N ARG A 165 -31.65 -4.26 38.63
CA ARG A 165 -32.31 -3.03 39.12
C ARG A 165 -33.81 -3.08 38.81
N LEU A 166 -34.18 -3.40 37.57
CA LEU A 166 -35.57 -3.55 37.14
C LEU A 166 -36.32 -4.62 37.93
N GLU A 167 -35.67 -5.76 38.20
CA GLU A 167 -36.25 -6.83 39.01
C GLU A 167 -36.47 -6.41 40.46
N ARG A 168 -35.51 -5.68 41.07
CA ARG A 168 -35.69 -5.08 42.39
C ARG A 168 -36.84 -4.08 42.43
N GLU A 169 -36.94 -3.21 41.43
CA GLU A 169 -38.04 -2.24 41.33
C GLU A 169 -39.39 -2.94 41.15
N ARG A 170 -39.45 -4.02 40.37
CA ARG A 170 -40.67 -4.82 40.17
C ARG A 170 -41.06 -5.62 41.42
N ALA A 171 -40.08 -6.10 42.19
CA ALA A 171 -40.31 -6.82 43.44
C ALA A 171 -40.55 -5.89 44.63
N ALA A 172 -40.23 -4.60 44.52
CA ALA A 172 -40.52 -3.60 45.54
C ALA A 172 -42.01 -3.33 45.59
N GLU A 173 -42.57 -3.40 46.80
CA GLU A 173 -43.99 -3.15 47.06
C GLU A 173 -44.32 -1.67 46.84
N VAL A 174 -45.35 -1.40 46.03
CA VAL A 174 -45.74 -0.02 45.69
C VAL A 174 -46.37 0.62 46.93
N PRO A 175 -45.92 1.81 47.38
CA PRO A 175 -46.55 2.45 48.54
C PRO A 175 -47.96 2.92 48.13
N GLY A 176 -49.00 2.21 48.59
CA GLY A 176 -50.40 2.59 48.36
C GLY A 176 -51.35 1.51 47.87
N GLU A 177 -51.04 0.20 47.97
CA GLU A 177 -52.08 -0.86 47.84
C GLU A 177 -52.98 -0.89 49.08
N GLU A 178 -53.76 0.17 49.26
CA GLU A 178 -54.97 0.13 50.07
C GLU A 178 -56.03 -0.62 49.24
N ALA A 179 -56.53 -1.74 49.79
CA ALA A 179 -57.49 -2.60 49.10
C ALA A 179 -58.65 -1.78 48.52
N LEU A 180 -58.80 -1.80 47.19
CA LEU A 180 -59.89 -1.11 46.51
C LEU A 180 -61.24 -1.57 47.12
N PRO A 181 -62.14 -0.65 47.51
CA PRO A 181 -63.42 -1.03 48.07
C PRO A 181 -64.19 -1.90 47.08
N GLN A 182 -64.58 -3.10 47.52
CA GLN A 182 -65.36 -4.02 46.70
C GLN A 182 -66.74 -3.40 46.42
N PRO A 183 -67.23 -3.43 45.16
CA PRO A 183 -68.58 -2.95 44.88
C PRO A 183 -69.59 -3.83 45.63
N ALA A 184 -70.45 -3.21 46.42
CA ALA A 184 -71.54 -3.89 47.08
C ALA A 184 -72.42 -4.56 46.01
N SER A 185 -72.55 -5.88 46.10
CA SER A 185 -73.53 -6.64 45.34
C SER A 185 -74.92 -6.17 45.75
N GLU A 186 -75.60 -5.46 44.85
CA GLU A 186 -77.04 -5.22 44.96
C GLU A 186 -77.78 -6.54 44.71
N ASP A 187 -77.99 -7.30 45.77
CA ASP A 187 -79.11 -8.24 45.84
C ASP A 187 -80.40 -7.41 45.80
N GLY A 188 -81.08 -7.46 44.64
CA GLY A 188 -82.47 -7.02 44.57
C GLY A 188 -83.37 -7.87 45.46
N PRO A 189 -84.48 -7.31 45.94
CA PRO A 189 -85.74 -7.97 45.62
C PRO A 189 -86.90 -7.01 45.30
N GLN A 190 -87.60 -7.39 44.22
CA GLN A 190 -89.02 -7.17 43.86
C GLN A 190 -89.51 -5.75 43.53
#